data_AF-A0A1H3BWI1-F1
#
_entry.id   AF-A0A1H3BWI1-F1
#
_cell.length_a   1.000
_cell.length_b   1.000
_cell.length_c   1.000
_cell.angle_alpha   90.00
_cell.angle_beta   90.00
_cell.angle_gamma   90.00
#
_symmetry.space_group_name_H-M   'P 1'
#
loop_
_entity.id
_entity.type
_entity.pdbx_description
1 polymer ?
#
loop_
_entity_poly.entity_id
_entity_poly.type
_entity_poly.pdbx_seq_one_letter_code
_entity_poly.pdbx_strand_id
1 'polypeptide(L)'
;MEVMVNETDRQGRRWLLRLQSALVLPIARGVYLLIALTCLVVVIGGILYVVFLQVSTVGQPALVAVPPADQAGEPLLDASDRAVDLALVQARLEPPSAVRFNVTAGTLSAPPSESQVLGHFVAETPNGLAPFPEGVSLIGGPDAELFERVRDGAEKRVGLAARAALVTEIRDTLRDITEPTSRSFTVRVVARDTYGLASAPAELSFALRLAPAAPAAPVAASAPAFEPEPTPLQAIARDIARTVEPEVNPAHFAAYKLAEQVPGRCGTNASDQRFLTNYRRAFDEVRPRLTASNVDAFYLGLCEAWQSVLEQEAAEAEQLQEEYWAERQAAEYAREQALAQNRDLMNQHERRVLEARAQSWVTLSVIGGALGIFLSVALVLAFLALEGHSRAVRTAMEAMVKLTEQGRATAATTPSPP
;
A
#
# COMPACT_ATOMS: atom_id res chain seq x y z
N MET A 1 -75.91 77.37 69.65
CA MET A 1 -74.67 77.35 70.47
C MET A 1 -73.64 76.42 69.79
N GLU A 2 -73.24 76.72 68.55
CA GLU A 2 -72.79 75.68 67.60
C GLU A 2 -71.43 75.93 66.91
N VAL A 3 -70.78 77.08 67.12
CA VAL A 3 -69.57 77.43 66.35
C VAL A 3 -68.35 76.57 66.72
N MET A 4 -68.23 76.12 67.98
CA MET A 4 -67.03 75.44 68.48
C MET A 4 -66.87 73.95 68.08
N VAL A 5 -67.87 73.32 67.45
CA VAL A 5 -67.79 71.88 67.08
C VAL A 5 -67.00 71.65 65.79
N ASN A 6 -66.87 72.66 64.92
CA ASN A 6 -66.22 72.53 63.61
C ASN A 6 -64.68 72.57 63.69
N GLU A 7 -64.11 73.07 64.79
CA GLU A 7 -62.66 73.25 64.93
C GLU A 7 -61.93 71.92 65.25
N THR A 8 -62.55 71.05 66.04
CA THR A 8 -61.92 69.83 66.59
C THR A 8 -61.82 68.68 65.59
N ASP A 9 -62.85 68.38 64.79
CA ASP A 9 -62.73 67.38 63.69
C ASP A 9 -61.72 67.84 62.63
N ARG A 10 -61.67 69.15 62.34
CA ARG A 10 -60.63 69.74 61.48
C ARG A 10 -59.23 69.55 62.05
N GLN A 11 -59.03 69.66 63.37
CA GLN A 11 -57.75 69.35 64.00
C GLN A 11 -57.42 67.84 63.95
N GLY A 12 -58.38 66.96 64.25
CA GLY A 12 -58.21 65.50 64.23
C GLY A 12 -57.76 64.98 62.87
N ARG A 13 -58.44 65.38 61.78
CA ARG A 13 -58.05 65.00 60.40
C ARG A 13 -56.69 65.56 60.01
N ARG A 14 -56.37 66.80 60.40
CA ARG A 14 -55.03 67.39 60.19
C ARG A 14 -53.93 66.63 60.94
N TRP A 15 -54.22 66.07 62.11
CA TRP A 15 -53.25 65.29 62.89
C TRP A 15 -53.02 63.90 62.28
N LEU A 16 -54.08 63.19 61.90
CA LEU A 16 -53.97 61.91 61.18
C LEU A 16 -53.18 62.04 59.86
N LEU A 17 -53.49 63.06 59.04
CA LEU A 17 -52.74 63.31 57.80
C LEU A 17 -51.26 63.64 58.06
N ARG A 18 -50.93 64.33 59.16
CA ARG A 18 -49.53 64.58 59.58
C ARG A 18 -48.82 63.31 60.02
N LEU A 19 -49.48 62.43 60.77
CA LEU A 19 -48.88 61.18 61.27
C LEU A 19 -48.69 60.16 60.14
N GLN A 20 -49.69 60.05 59.25
CA GLN A 20 -49.61 59.20 58.05
C GLN A 20 -48.49 59.68 57.12
N SER A 21 -48.37 60.99 56.86
CA SER A 21 -47.25 61.52 56.05
C SER A 21 -45.89 61.44 56.76
N ALA A 22 -45.83 61.48 58.10
CA ALA A 22 -44.59 61.31 58.85
C ALA A 22 -44.04 59.87 58.82
N LEU A 23 -44.90 58.84 58.78
CA LEU A 23 -44.49 57.42 58.74
C LEU A 23 -44.35 56.87 57.32
N VAL A 24 -45.20 57.27 56.37
CA VAL A 24 -45.14 56.76 54.98
C VAL A 24 -43.86 57.24 54.27
N LEU A 25 -43.41 58.48 54.49
CA LEU A 25 -42.22 59.02 53.83
C LEU A 25 -40.91 58.25 54.14
N PRO A 26 -40.53 57.96 55.41
CA PRO A 26 -39.32 57.20 55.70
C PRO A 26 -39.41 55.74 55.26
N ILE A 27 -40.58 55.09 55.40
CA ILE A 27 -40.77 53.70 54.94
C ILE A 27 -40.64 53.61 53.42
N ALA A 28 -41.29 54.50 52.68
CA ALA A 28 -41.17 54.58 51.22
C ALA A 28 -39.72 54.84 50.79
N ARG A 29 -39.02 55.79 51.42
CA ARG A 29 -37.59 56.04 51.16
C ARG A 29 -36.72 54.80 51.43
N GLY A 30 -36.98 54.05 52.50
CA GLY A 30 -36.29 52.79 52.80
C GLY A 30 -36.50 51.72 51.73
N VAL A 31 -37.74 51.54 51.28
CA VAL A 31 -38.09 50.60 50.18
C VAL A 31 -37.43 51.03 48.86
N TYR A 32 -37.50 52.32 48.50
CA TYR A 32 -36.84 52.83 47.30
C TYR A 32 -35.31 52.70 47.34
N LEU A 33 -34.68 52.90 48.50
CA LEU A 33 -33.24 52.67 48.67
C LEU A 33 -32.86 51.19 48.54
N LEU A 34 -33.68 50.27 49.08
CA LEU A 34 -33.47 48.83 48.94
C LEU A 34 -33.59 48.39 47.46
N ILE A 35 -34.61 48.89 46.75
CA ILE A 35 -34.78 48.65 45.30
C ILE A 35 -33.61 49.21 44.51
N ALA A 36 -33.17 50.44 44.80
CA ALA A 36 -32.02 51.04 44.13
C ALA A 36 -30.73 50.23 44.37
N LEU A 37 -30.52 49.71 45.58
CA LEU A 37 -29.37 48.88 45.92
C LEU A 37 -29.41 47.51 45.21
N THR A 38 -30.56 46.85 45.13
CA THR A 38 -30.68 45.57 44.40
C THR A 38 -30.49 45.76 42.89
N CYS A 39 -31.05 46.84 42.30
CA CYS A 39 -30.77 47.20 40.90
C CYS A 39 -29.27 47.45 40.66
N LEU A 40 -28.58 48.16 41.56
CA LEU A 40 -27.14 48.42 41.44
C LEU A 40 -26.29 47.14 41.54
N VAL A 41 -26.65 46.20 42.41
CA VAL A 41 -26.00 44.88 42.49
C VAL A 41 -26.21 44.09 41.19
N VAL A 42 -27.43 44.09 40.62
CA VAL A 42 -27.73 43.45 39.32
C VAL A 42 -26.92 44.07 38.18
N VAL A 43 -26.79 45.40 38.14
CA VAL A 43 -25.98 46.10 37.13
C VAL A 43 -24.50 45.72 37.25
N ILE A 44 -23.91 45.75 38.45
CA ILE A 44 -22.49 45.39 38.65
C ILE A 44 -22.23 43.91 38.34
N GLY A 45 -23.07 43.00 38.84
CA GLY A 45 -22.95 41.57 38.57
C GLY A 45 -23.09 41.23 37.08
N GLY A 46 -24.04 41.88 36.40
CA GLY A 46 -24.21 41.75 34.95
C GLY A 46 -23.00 42.25 34.16
N ILE A 47 -22.43 43.41 34.52
CA ILE A 47 -21.23 43.94 33.87
C ILE A 47 -20.05 42.98 34.03
N LEU A 48 -19.81 42.45 35.24
CA LEU A 48 -18.75 41.46 35.49
C LEU A 48 -18.97 40.17 34.68
N TYR A 49 -20.22 39.71 34.55
CA TYR A 49 -20.56 38.54 33.74
C TYR A 49 -20.35 38.77 32.23
N VAL A 50 -20.70 39.94 31.70
CA VAL A 50 -20.41 40.32 30.30
C VAL A 50 -18.90 40.40 30.04
N VAL A 51 -18.13 40.97 30.97
CA VAL A 51 -16.65 41.01 30.86
C VAL A 51 -16.06 39.60 30.91
N PHE A 52 -16.56 38.71 31.77
CA PHE A 52 -16.14 37.31 31.82
C PHE A 52 -16.41 36.57 30.50
N LEU A 53 -17.62 36.72 29.92
CA LEU A 53 -17.97 36.14 28.61
C LEU A 53 -17.12 36.68 27.46
N GLN A 54 -16.73 37.96 27.51
CA GLN A 54 -15.79 38.53 26.55
C GLN A 54 -14.40 37.91 26.70
N VAL A 55 -13.83 37.90 27.91
CA VAL A 55 -12.50 37.31 28.16
C VAL A 55 -12.45 35.82 27.77
N SER A 56 -13.50 35.04 28.03
CA SER A 56 -13.56 33.63 27.66
C SER A 56 -13.70 33.35 26.15
N THR A 57 -13.89 34.39 25.32
CA THR A 57 -14.07 34.27 23.85
C THR A 57 -13.01 35.01 23.03
N VAL A 58 -11.99 35.61 23.66
CA VAL A 58 -10.84 36.24 22.97
C VAL A 58 -9.79 35.20 22.52
N GLY A 59 -9.67 34.07 23.22
CA GLY A 59 -8.67 33.05 22.93
C GLY A 59 -9.04 32.17 21.73
N GLN A 60 -8.30 32.31 20.62
CA GLN A 60 -8.39 31.39 19.48
C GLN A 60 -8.11 29.94 19.91
N PRO A 61 -8.71 28.93 19.24
CA PRO A 61 -8.40 27.54 19.51
C PRO A 61 -6.95 27.21 19.12
N ALA A 62 -6.26 26.45 19.96
CA ALA A 62 -4.94 25.92 19.62
C ALA A 62 -5.10 24.83 18.55
N LEU A 63 -4.74 25.17 17.30
CA LEU A 63 -4.83 24.27 16.16
C LEU A 63 -3.70 23.24 16.18
N VAL A 64 -4.02 22.01 15.76
CA VAL A 64 -3.06 20.93 15.54
C VAL A 64 -2.22 21.25 14.29
N ALA A 65 -0.91 21.04 14.37
CA ALA A 65 0.00 21.23 13.24
C ALA A 65 -0.38 20.25 12.12
N VAL A 66 -0.69 20.79 10.93
CA VAL A 66 -1.01 19.98 9.75
C VAL A 66 0.31 19.54 9.09
N PRO A 67 0.54 18.24 8.84
CA PRO A 67 1.70 17.76 8.09
C PRO A 67 1.86 18.48 6.73
N PRO A 68 3.10 18.67 6.25
CA PRO A 68 3.32 19.15 4.89
C PRO A 68 2.65 18.23 3.87
N ALA A 69 2.30 18.77 2.70
CA ALA A 69 1.99 17.92 1.56
C ALA A 69 3.26 17.15 1.18
N ASP A 70 3.12 15.85 0.92
CA ASP A 70 4.25 15.02 0.54
C ASP A 70 4.90 15.49 -0.78
N GLN A 71 6.22 15.39 -0.83
CA GLN A 71 7.09 15.76 -1.94
C GLN A 71 8.18 14.71 -2.18
N ALA A 72 8.04 13.50 -1.61
CA ALA A 72 8.88 12.36 -1.93
C ALA A 72 8.82 12.06 -3.44
N GLY A 73 9.99 12.11 -4.09
CA GLY A 73 10.15 11.65 -5.47
C GLY A 73 9.93 10.14 -5.57
N GLU A 74 9.65 9.66 -6.77
CA GLU A 74 9.48 8.22 -7.03
C GLU A 74 10.74 7.43 -6.62
N PRO A 75 10.59 6.23 -6.03
CA PRO A 75 11.73 5.41 -5.61
C PRO A 75 12.58 4.99 -6.81
N LEU A 76 13.90 5.21 -6.71
CA LEU A 76 14.88 4.81 -7.72
C LEU A 76 15.45 3.43 -7.39
N LEU A 77 15.04 2.41 -8.15
CA LEU A 77 15.62 1.07 -8.08
C LEU A 77 16.99 1.03 -8.76
N ASP A 78 18.05 0.72 -8.01
CA ASP A 78 19.38 0.47 -8.60
C ASP A 78 19.51 -1.01 -9.02
N ALA A 79 19.07 -1.31 -10.24
CA ALA A 79 19.16 -2.63 -10.84
C ALA A 79 20.52 -2.91 -11.53
N SER A 80 21.51 -2.01 -11.43
CA SER A 80 22.67 -2.01 -12.33
C SER A 80 23.62 -3.20 -12.16
N ASP A 81 23.83 -3.67 -10.93
CA ASP A 81 24.83 -4.70 -10.58
C ASP A 81 24.32 -6.16 -10.66
N ARG A 82 23.03 -6.40 -10.92
CA ARG A 82 22.44 -7.75 -10.88
C ARG A 82 22.91 -8.63 -12.05
N ALA A 83 23.38 -9.82 -11.70
CA ALA A 83 23.93 -10.80 -12.64
C ALA A 83 23.03 -12.04 -12.79
N VAL A 84 23.13 -12.69 -13.95
CA VAL A 84 22.41 -13.93 -14.30
C VAL A 84 22.89 -15.10 -13.44
N ASP A 85 21.96 -15.93 -12.95
CA ASP A 85 22.31 -17.14 -12.20
C ASP A 85 22.96 -18.19 -13.11
N LEU A 86 24.24 -18.46 -12.83
CA LEU A 86 25.04 -19.43 -13.55
C LEU A 86 24.64 -20.88 -13.23
N ALA A 87 23.96 -21.15 -12.12
CA ALA A 87 23.52 -22.50 -11.77
C ALA A 87 22.43 -23.01 -12.75
N LEU A 88 21.45 -22.17 -13.11
CA LEU A 88 20.47 -22.47 -14.15
C LEU A 88 21.13 -22.76 -15.51
N VAL A 89 22.12 -21.94 -15.90
CA VAL A 89 22.88 -22.13 -17.15
C VAL A 89 23.70 -23.44 -17.12
N GLN A 90 24.28 -23.80 -15.97
CA GLN A 90 25.04 -25.04 -15.81
C GLN A 90 24.15 -26.29 -15.76
N ALA A 91 22.97 -26.22 -15.14
CA ALA A 91 22.00 -27.32 -15.08
C ALA A 91 21.56 -27.76 -16.49
N ARG A 92 21.38 -26.81 -17.42
CA ARG A 92 21.12 -27.08 -18.84
C ARG A 92 22.25 -27.83 -19.57
N LEU A 93 23.43 -27.97 -18.97
CA LEU A 93 24.57 -28.70 -19.53
C LEU A 93 24.87 -30.01 -18.79
N GLU A 94 23.97 -30.51 -17.93
CA GLU A 94 24.11 -31.81 -17.29
C GLU A 94 23.71 -32.98 -18.21
N PRO A 95 24.52 -34.05 -18.30
CA PRO A 95 24.24 -35.19 -19.16
C PRO A 95 23.10 -36.08 -18.62
N PRO A 96 22.41 -36.86 -19.48
CA PRO A 96 21.34 -37.75 -19.04
C PRO A 96 21.77 -38.75 -17.96
N SER A 97 20.92 -38.87 -16.95
CA SER A 97 21.05 -39.78 -15.82
C SER A 97 19.88 -40.78 -15.75
N ALA A 98 19.92 -41.73 -14.81
CA ALA A 98 18.86 -42.70 -14.52
C ALA A 98 18.23 -43.40 -15.77
N VAL A 99 19.08 -43.69 -16.77
CA VAL A 99 18.66 -44.32 -18.04
C VAL A 99 17.97 -45.65 -17.75
N ARG A 100 16.82 -45.89 -18.37
CA ARG A 100 15.98 -47.08 -18.20
C ARG A 100 15.29 -47.45 -19.50
N PHE A 101 14.99 -48.74 -19.68
CA PHE A 101 14.22 -49.23 -20.82
C PHE A 101 12.77 -49.50 -20.40
N ASN A 102 11.82 -48.87 -21.09
CA ASN A 102 10.39 -48.98 -20.84
C ASN A 102 9.76 -49.90 -21.90
N VAL A 103 9.24 -51.04 -21.47
CA VAL A 103 8.77 -52.12 -22.37
C VAL A 103 7.36 -51.78 -22.88
N THR A 104 7.28 -51.09 -24.02
CA THR A 104 6.02 -50.80 -24.73
C THR A 104 5.24 -52.09 -25.01
N ALA A 105 5.92 -53.15 -25.47
CA ALA A 105 5.33 -54.45 -25.73
C ALA A 105 5.39 -55.35 -24.49
N GLY A 106 4.60 -55.01 -23.46
CA GLY A 106 4.47 -55.81 -22.23
C GLY A 106 3.98 -57.25 -22.44
N THR A 107 3.72 -57.65 -23.69
CA THR A 107 3.38 -58.99 -24.17
C THR A 107 3.55 -59.08 -25.72
N LEU A 108 4.24 -60.13 -26.27
CA LEU A 108 4.52 -60.53 -27.70
C LEU A 108 4.19 -62.04 -28.08
N SER A 109 3.05 -62.43 -28.69
CA SER A 109 2.65 -63.85 -28.97
C SER A 109 2.67 -64.27 -30.43
N ALA A 110 2.74 -63.31 -31.35
CA ALA A 110 3.52 -63.60 -32.54
C ALA A 110 4.99 -63.46 -32.11
N PRO A 111 5.93 -64.26 -32.65
CA PRO A 111 7.31 -63.83 -32.61
C PRO A 111 7.35 -62.42 -33.21
N PRO A 112 8.06 -61.46 -32.58
CA PRO A 112 8.10 -60.10 -33.11
C PRO A 112 8.50 -60.13 -34.58
N SER A 113 7.89 -59.30 -35.43
CA SER A 113 8.44 -59.19 -36.78
C SER A 113 9.88 -58.68 -36.68
N GLU A 114 10.74 -59.04 -37.62
CA GLU A 114 12.04 -58.37 -37.71
C GLU A 114 11.80 -56.86 -37.85
N SER A 115 12.58 -56.05 -37.11
CA SER A 115 12.36 -54.61 -36.85
C SER A 115 11.12 -54.20 -36.00
N GLN A 116 10.36 -55.13 -35.40
CA GLN A 116 9.28 -54.76 -34.47
C GLN A 116 9.82 -54.17 -33.16
N VAL A 117 9.36 -52.96 -32.83
CA VAL A 117 9.68 -52.29 -31.56
C VAL A 117 9.13 -53.06 -30.36
N LEU A 118 9.97 -53.24 -29.34
CA LEU A 118 9.68 -53.97 -28.10
C LEU A 118 9.50 -53.01 -26.91
N GLY A 119 10.14 -51.84 -26.98
CA GLY A 119 10.11 -50.79 -25.96
C GLY A 119 10.98 -49.61 -26.35
N HIS A 120 10.89 -48.53 -25.56
CA HIS A 120 11.65 -47.28 -25.74
C HIS A 120 12.51 -46.94 -24.52
N PHE A 121 13.59 -46.22 -24.73
CA PHE A 121 14.41 -45.71 -23.63
C PHE A 121 13.81 -44.44 -23.02
N VAL A 122 14.04 -44.27 -21.73
CA VAL A 122 13.74 -43.06 -20.94
C VAL A 122 14.97 -42.75 -20.08
N ALA A 123 15.26 -41.46 -19.88
CA ALA A 123 16.34 -41.00 -19.00
C ALA A 123 15.91 -39.68 -18.32
N GLU A 124 16.56 -39.36 -17.21
CA GLU A 124 16.34 -38.11 -16.49
C GLU A 124 17.38 -37.08 -16.95
N THR A 125 16.89 -36.07 -17.67
CA THR A 125 17.66 -34.95 -18.23
C THR A 125 16.73 -33.73 -18.33
N PRO A 126 17.19 -32.51 -18.02
CA PRO A 126 16.38 -31.29 -18.15
C PRO A 126 16.01 -30.95 -19.61
N ASN A 127 16.70 -31.57 -20.57
CA ASN A 127 16.62 -31.25 -22.00
C ASN A 127 15.84 -32.30 -22.82
N GLY A 128 15.39 -33.39 -22.19
CA GLY A 128 14.79 -34.55 -22.85
C GLY A 128 15.81 -35.39 -23.64
N LEU A 129 15.47 -36.66 -23.93
CA LEU A 129 16.28 -37.51 -24.81
C LEU A 129 16.20 -37.05 -26.27
N ALA A 130 17.32 -37.13 -27.00
CA ALA A 130 17.31 -36.84 -28.43
C ALA A 130 16.38 -37.78 -29.22
N PRO A 131 15.84 -37.31 -30.36
CA PRO A 131 15.09 -38.16 -31.26
C PRO A 131 15.97 -39.27 -31.85
N PHE A 132 15.34 -40.32 -32.37
CA PHE A 132 16.01 -41.35 -33.15
C PHE A 132 16.69 -40.75 -34.39
N PRO A 133 17.96 -41.13 -34.70
CA PRO A 133 18.72 -42.25 -34.14
C PRO A 133 19.67 -41.92 -32.97
N GLU A 134 19.71 -40.67 -32.50
CA GLU A 134 20.82 -40.18 -31.68
C GLU A 134 20.60 -40.35 -30.17
N GLY A 135 19.34 -40.33 -29.70
CA GLY A 135 19.01 -40.31 -28.27
C GLY A 135 19.52 -41.47 -27.41
N VAL A 136 19.80 -42.65 -27.99
CA VAL A 136 20.49 -43.75 -27.30
C VAL A 136 21.31 -44.55 -28.29
N SER A 137 22.57 -44.82 -27.96
CA SER A 137 23.46 -45.76 -28.65
C SER A 137 23.60 -47.06 -27.86
N LEU A 138 23.41 -48.20 -28.53
CA LEU A 138 23.74 -49.53 -28.03
C LEU A 138 25.25 -49.73 -28.21
N ILE A 139 25.98 -50.05 -27.14
CA ILE A 139 27.45 -50.11 -27.13
C ILE A 139 28.04 -51.45 -26.68
N GLY A 140 27.19 -52.45 -26.41
CA GLY A 140 27.59 -53.80 -25.99
C GLY A 140 26.56 -54.43 -25.05
N GLY A 141 26.97 -55.46 -24.32
CA GLY A 141 26.11 -56.29 -23.45
C GLY A 141 25.90 -57.70 -24.03
N PRO A 142 25.61 -58.71 -23.20
CA PRO A 142 25.54 -60.11 -23.64
C PRO A 142 24.42 -60.36 -24.66
N ASP A 143 23.27 -59.71 -24.49
CA ASP A 143 22.12 -59.85 -25.39
C ASP A 143 22.11 -58.80 -26.52
N ALA A 144 23.15 -57.97 -26.65
CA ALA A 144 23.15 -56.81 -27.55
C ALA A 144 22.98 -57.17 -29.04
N GLU A 145 23.52 -58.32 -29.46
CA GLU A 145 23.42 -58.82 -30.84
C GLU A 145 22.01 -59.33 -31.20
N LEU A 146 21.12 -59.48 -30.21
CA LEU A 146 19.71 -59.86 -30.39
C LEU A 146 18.83 -58.66 -30.80
N PHE A 147 19.30 -57.42 -30.56
CA PHE A 147 18.53 -56.19 -30.75
C PHE A 147 19.12 -55.24 -31.79
N GLU A 148 18.25 -54.49 -32.46
CA GLU A 148 18.62 -53.32 -33.25
C GLU A 148 17.92 -52.06 -32.73
N ARG A 149 18.49 -50.89 -33.02
CA ARG A 149 17.91 -49.61 -32.64
C ARG A 149 16.96 -49.14 -33.74
N VAL A 150 15.72 -48.85 -33.37
CA VAL A 150 14.66 -48.38 -34.29
C VAL A 150 13.95 -47.14 -33.71
N ARG A 151 13.19 -46.46 -34.56
CA ARG A 151 12.36 -45.32 -34.18
C ARG A 151 11.02 -45.82 -33.62
N ASP A 152 10.72 -45.51 -32.36
CA ASP A 152 9.41 -45.78 -31.76
C ASP A 152 8.43 -44.63 -32.02
N GLY A 153 7.25 -44.99 -32.52
CA GLY A 153 6.05 -44.16 -32.62
C GLY A 153 6.15 -42.81 -33.33
N ALA A 154 5.10 -42.01 -33.11
CA ALA A 154 5.01 -40.62 -33.57
C ALA A 154 5.99 -39.70 -32.84
N GLU A 155 6.27 -39.99 -31.56
CA GLU A 155 7.12 -39.21 -30.64
C GLU A 155 8.63 -39.28 -30.97
N LYS A 156 9.02 -40.02 -32.03
CA LYS A 156 10.41 -40.16 -32.51
C LYS A 156 11.40 -40.74 -31.49
N ARG A 157 10.95 -41.46 -30.46
CA ARG A 157 11.83 -42.01 -29.41
C ARG A 157 12.75 -43.09 -29.98
N VAL A 158 13.88 -43.35 -29.31
CA VAL A 158 14.73 -44.51 -29.61
C VAL A 158 14.15 -45.74 -28.91
N GLY A 159 13.84 -46.76 -29.70
CA GLY A 159 13.42 -48.08 -29.22
C GLY A 159 14.39 -49.19 -29.62
N LEU A 160 14.20 -50.35 -29.00
CA LEU A 160 14.83 -51.61 -29.42
C LEU A 160 13.83 -52.45 -30.19
N ALA A 161 14.30 -53.07 -31.28
CA ALA A 161 13.58 -54.08 -32.03
C ALA A 161 14.33 -55.40 -32.09
N ALA A 162 13.60 -56.47 -32.40
CA ALA A 162 14.16 -57.81 -32.58
C ALA A 162 14.82 -57.98 -33.96
N ARG A 163 16.06 -58.48 -33.97
CA ARG A 163 16.75 -59.02 -35.16
C ARG A 163 16.32 -60.47 -35.42
N ALA A 164 16.54 -61.01 -36.62
CA ALA A 164 16.26 -62.41 -36.99
C ALA A 164 16.68 -63.47 -35.95
N ALA A 165 17.79 -63.28 -35.24
CA ALA A 165 18.23 -64.16 -34.16
C ALA A 165 17.20 -64.22 -33.01
N LEU A 166 16.83 -63.06 -32.45
CA LEU A 166 15.83 -62.95 -31.39
C LEU A 166 14.43 -63.35 -31.88
N VAL A 167 14.09 -63.01 -33.12
CA VAL A 167 12.82 -63.41 -33.75
C VAL A 167 12.72 -64.93 -33.84
N THR A 168 13.81 -65.63 -34.14
CA THR A 168 13.86 -67.10 -34.20
C THR A 168 13.81 -67.70 -32.81
N GLU A 169 14.61 -67.18 -31.87
CA GLU A 169 14.61 -67.65 -30.48
C GLU A 169 13.25 -67.46 -29.79
N ILE A 170 12.61 -66.30 -29.95
CA ILE A 170 11.27 -66.04 -29.43
C ILE A 170 10.22 -66.89 -30.19
N ARG A 171 10.39 -67.16 -31.50
CA ARG A 171 9.49 -68.06 -32.26
C ARG A 171 9.53 -69.48 -31.72
N ASP A 172 10.72 -70.02 -31.48
CA ASP A 172 10.88 -71.37 -30.98
C ASP A 172 10.39 -71.47 -29.53
N THR A 173 10.67 -70.46 -28.70
CA THR A 173 10.10 -70.39 -27.34
C THR A 173 8.55 -70.29 -27.37
N LEU A 174 7.98 -69.45 -28.25
CA LEU A 174 6.52 -69.28 -28.39
C LEU A 174 5.79 -70.50 -28.89
N ARG A 175 6.46 -71.38 -29.63
CA ARG A 175 5.90 -72.63 -30.16
C ARG A 175 5.56 -73.62 -29.05
N ASP A 176 6.35 -73.60 -27.98
CA ASP A 176 6.28 -74.55 -26.86
C ASP A 176 5.57 -73.96 -25.63
N ILE A 177 5.25 -72.65 -25.65
CA ILE A 177 4.59 -71.93 -24.56
C ILE A 177 3.06 -72.05 -24.60
N THR A 178 2.48 -72.51 -23.49
CA THR A 178 1.04 -72.49 -23.21
C THR A 178 0.61 -71.40 -22.22
N GLU A 179 1.52 -70.83 -21.43
CA GLU A 179 1.22 -69.80 -20.40
C GLU A 179 2.18 -68.59 -20.46
N PRO A 180 1.75 -67.36 -20.11
CA PRO A 180 2.54 -66.12 -20.28
C PRO A 180 3.90 -66.10 -19.58
N THR A 181 4.92 -66.61 -20.27
CA THR A 181 6.30 -66.70 -19.80
C THR A 181 7.00 -65.34 -19.92
N SER A 182 7.99 -65.08 -19.05
CA SER A 182 8.80 -63.87 -19.10
C SER A 182 10.29 -64.19 -19.19
N ARG A 183 11.02 -63.43 -20.00
CA ARG A 183 12.47 -63.61 -20.23
C ARG A 183 13.20 -62.28 -20.09
N SER A 184 14.28 -62.27 -19.32
CA SER A 184 15.18 -61.13 -19.12
C SER A 184 16.28 -61.05 -20.18
N PHE A 185 16.69 -59.83 -20.51
CA PHE A 185 17.81 -59.50 -21.40
C PHE A 185 18.64 -58.35 -20.80
N THR A 186 19.93 -58.29 -21.09
CA THR A 186 20.88 -57.29 -20.59
C THR A 186 21.64 -56.61 -21.72
N VAL A 187 21.56 -55.28 -21.78
CA VAL A 187 22.20 -54.44 -22.81
C VAL A 187 22.94 -53.26 -22.19
N ARG A 188 24.05 -52.85 -22.82
CA ARG A 188 24.84 -51.69 -22.41
C ARG A 188 24.62 -50.53 -23.39
N VAL A 189 24.31 -49.35 -22.86
CA VAL A 189 23.91 -48.18 -23.63
C VAL A 189 24.60 -46.90 -23.18
N VAL A 190 24.61 -45.90 -24.07
CA VAL A 190 24.85 -44.49 -23.76
C VAL A 190 23.65 -43.70 -24.25
N ALA A 191 23.01 -42.95 -23.37
CA ALA A 191 21.96 -42.00 -23.74
C ALA A 191 22.56 -40.67 -24.22
N ARG A 192 21.79 -39.92 -25.02
CA ARG A 192 22.07 -38.54 -25.38
C ARG A 192 20.82 -37.69 -25.20
N ASP A 193 20.98 -36.49 -24.66
CA ASP A 193 19.90 -35.51 -24.63
C ASP A 193 19.65 -34.92 -26.04
N THR A 194 18.62 -34.09 -26.17
CA THR A 194 18.29 -33.35 -27.41
C THR A 194 19.46 -32.56 -28.00
N TYR A 195 20.48 -32.28 -27.18
CA TYR A 195 21.67 -31.50 -27.50
C TYR A 195 22.96 -32.35 -27.41
N GLY A 196 22.84 -33.66 -27.65
CA GLY A 196 23.92 -34.61 -27.84
C GLY A 196 24.78 -34.95 -26.61
N LEU A 197 24.53 -34.37 -25.44
CA LEU A 197 25.25 -34.64 -24.19
C LEU A 197 25.15 -36.12 -23.84
N ALA A 198 26.28 -36.82 -23.82
CA ALA A 198 26.32 -38.26 -23.60
C ALA A 198 26.28 -38.62 -22.10
N SER A 199 25.43 -39.57 -21.73
CA SER A 199 25.46 -40.19 -20.40
C SER A 199 26.75 -40.99 -20.19
N ALA A 200 27.05 -41.30 -18.93
CA ALA A 200 27.95 -42.42 -18.64
C ALA A 200 27.41 -43.73 -19.26
N PRO A 201 28.28 -44.69 -19.66
CA PRO A 201 27.89 -46.02 -20.09
C PRO A 201 27.08 -46.78 -19.02
N ALA A 202 25.78 -46.97 -19.25
CA ALA A 202 24.87 -47.68 -18.37
C ALA A 202 24.63 -49.12 -18.83
N GLU A 203 24.43 -50.04 -17.90
CA GLU A 203 24.03 -51.42 -18.16
C GLU A 203 22.60 -51.62 -17.66
N LEU A 204 21.73 -52.11 -18.53
CA LEU A 204 20.28 -52.16 -18.34
C LEU A 204 19.78 -53.59 -18.54
N SER A 205 19.08 -54.10 -17.53
CA SER A 205 18.30 -55.33 -17.64
C SER A 205 16.81 -55.03 -17.75
N PHE A 206 16.12 -55.73 -18.64
CA PHE A 206 14.66 -55.63 -18.83
C PHE A 206 14.08 -56.99 -19.19
N ALA A 207 12.77 -57.18 -19.03
CA ALA A 207 12.11 -58.45 -19.33
C ALA A 207 10.96 -58.29 -20.32
N LEU A 208 10.86 -59.23 -21.26
CA LEU A 208 9.75 -59.35 -22.21
C LEU A 208 8.76 -60.43 -21.74
N ARG A 209 7.56 -60.38 -22.32
CA ARG A 209 6.38 -61.26 -22.09
C ARG A 209 5.68 -61.49 -23.43
N LEU A 210 4.58 -62.27 -23.51
CA LEU A 210 4.08 -62.86 -24.77
C LEU A 210 2.51 -62.78 -25.04
N ALA A 211 1.99 -61.87 -25.92
CA ALA A 211 0.62 -61.65 -26.55
C ALA A 211 0.69 -60.81 -27.90
N PRO A 212 -0.24 -60.83 -28.90
CA PRO A 212 0.01 -60.56 -30.36
C PRO A 212 0.53 -59.18 -30.94
N ALA A 213 0.66 -59.08 -32.30
CA ALA A 213 1.31 -58.01 -33.13
C ALA A 213 0.33 -57.31 -34.15
N ALA A 214 0.64 -56.55 -35.23
CA ALA A 214 1.77 -56.43 -36.21
C ALA A 214 1.76 -55.09 -37.06
N PRO A 215 2.77 -54.77 -37.95
CA PRO A 215 3.12 -53.36 -38.36
C PRO A 215 3.47 -53.04 -39.87
N ALA A 216 3.84 -51.77 -40.21
CA ALA A 216 4.54 -51.31 -41.47
C ALA A 216 5.23 -49.89 -41.39
N ALA A 217 5.70 -49.26 -42.52
CA ALA A 217 6.90 -48.35 -42.58
C ALA A 217 6.92 -47.08 -43.56
N PRO A 218 7.82 -46.06 -43.39
CA PRO A 218 7.98 -44.79 -44.21
C PRO A 218 9.46 -44.29 -44.58
N VAL A 219 9.70 -43.16 -45.33
CA VAL A 219 11.06 -42.54 -45.69
C VAL A 219 11.08 -40.96 -45.93
N ALA A 220 12.25 -40.24 -46.11
CA ALA A 220 12.46 -38.73 -46.16
C ALA A 220 13.64 -38.12 -47.06
N ALA A 221 14.11 -36.83 -46.88
CA ALA A 221 15.03 -35.99 -47.77
C ALA A 221 15.98 -34.88 -47.11
N SER A 222 16.78 -34.02 -47.84
CA SER A 222 17.79 -32.99 -47.29
C SER A 222 18.29 -31.78 -48.21
N ALA A 223 19.17 -30.80 -47.74
CA ALA A 223 19.54 -29.48 -48.41
C ALA A 223 21.01 -28.80 -48.34
N PRO A 224 21.35 -27.50 -47.92
CA PRO A 224 22.24 -26.51 -48.68
C PRO A 224 23.49 -25.76 -48.01
N ALA A 225 23.87 -24.47 -48.39
CA ALA A 225 25.22 -23.78 -48.32
C ALA A 225 25.41 -22.37 -47.56
N PHE A 226 26.57 -21.62 -47.66
CA PHE A 226 26.97 -20.46 -46.74
C PHE A 226 28.01 -19.34 -47.19
N GLU A 227 28.13 -18.18 -46.45
CA GLU A 227 29.35 -17.27 -46.22
C GLU A 227 29.20 -16.13 -45.07
N PRO A 228 30.20 -15.22 -44.71
CA PRO A 228 30.56 -14.65 -43.34
C PRO A 228 30.25 -13.11 -43.06
N GLU A 229 30.86 -12.19 -42.23
CA GLU A 229 31.83 -12.05 -41.04
C GLU A 229 31.63 -10.63 -40.33
N PRO A 230 32.08 -10.31 -39.05
CA PRO A 230 31.25 -9.44 -38.15
C PRO A 230 31.86 -8.58 -36.93
N THR A 231 31.02 -8.00 -36.02
CA THR A 231 31.25 -6.91 -34.95
C THR A 231 31.36 -7.35 -33.41
N PRO A 232 30.95 -6.62 -32.30
CA PRO A 232 31.09 -7.07 -30.87
C PRO A 232 30.17 -8.14 -30.24
N LEU A 233 28.83 -8.06 -30.33
CA LEU A 233 27.94 -9.20 -30.00
C LEU A 233 28.40 -10.43 -30.80
N GLN A 234 28.67 -10.11 -32.05
CA GLN A 234 29.32 -10.86 -33.07
C GLN A 234 30.77 -11.34 -32.71
N ALA A 235 31.44 -10.78 -31.70
CA ALA A 235 32.72 -11.29 -31.18
C ALA A 235 32.50 -12.36 -30.10
N ILE A 236 31.44 -12.23 -29.28
CA ILE A 236 30.96 -13.32 -28.41
C ILE A 236 30.51 -14.48 -29.30
N ALA A 237 29.71 -14.21 -30.34
CA ALA A 237 29.29 -15.19 -31.33
C ALA A 237 30.46 -15.91 -32.03
N ARG A 238 31.54 -15.18 -32.36
CA ARG A 238 32.75 -15.76 -32.94
C ARG A 238 33.53 -16.63 -31.95
N ASP A 239 33.63 -16.22 -30.69
CA ASP A 239 34.32 -17.03 -29.66
C ASP A 239 33.52 -18.28 -29.30
N ILE A 240 32.18 -18.21 -29.30
CA ILE A 240 31.30 -19.37 -29.21
C ILE A 240 31.49 -20.26 -30.43
N ALA A 241 31.34 -19.75 -31.65
CA ALA A 241 31.50 -20.51 -32.88
C ALA A 241 32.86 -21.23 -32.95
N ARG A 242 33.96 -20.58 -32.54
CA ARG A 242 35.30 -21.18 -32.45
C ARG A 242 35.45 -22.26 -31.36
N THR A 243 34.63 -22.21 -30.31
CA THR A 243 34.61 -23.23 -29.24
C THR A 243 33.75 -24.42 -29.63
N VAL A 244 32.65 -24.15 -30.34
CA VAL A 244 31.60 -25.07 -30.77
C VAL A 244 32.03 -25.87 -32.01
N GLU A 245 32.60 -25.19 -33.01
CA GLU A 245 32.99 -25.71 -34.32
C GLU A 245 34.33 -25.06 -34.73
N PRO A 246 35.49 -25.68 -34.44
CA PRO A 246 36.79 -25.02 -34.58
C PRO A 246 37.26 -24.89 -36.05
N GLU A 247 36.68 -25.65 -36.97
CA GLU A 247 36.97 -25.53 -38.41
C GLU A 247 36.06 -24.48 -39.05
N VAL A 248 36.62 -23.59 -39.89
CA VAL A 248 35.84 -22.52 -40.55
C VAL A 248 35.04 -23.11 -41.73
N ASN A 249 33.88 -23.66 -41.41
CA ASN A 249 32.99 -24.39 -42.32
C ASN A 249 31.54 -23.84 -42.25
N PRO A 250 30.58 -24.35 -43.05
CA PRO A 250 29.18 -23.90 -42.98
C PRO A 250 28.51 -24.02 -41.61
N ALA A 251 28.89 -25.01 -40.78
CA ALA A 251 28.36 -25.16 -39.43
C ALA A 251 28.92 -24.09 -38.48
N HIS A 252 30.18 -23.70 -38.63
CA HIS A 252 30.77 -22.57 -37.91
C HIS A 252 29.95 -21.30 -38.14
N PHE A 253 29.68 -20.95 -39.40
CA PHE A 253 28.89 -19.77 -39.73
C PHE A 253 27.40 -19.87 -39.34
N ALA A 254 26.86 -21.08 -39.20
CA ALA A 254 25.52 -21.32 -38.67
C ALA A 254 25.44 -21.09 -37.16
N ALA A 255 26.31 -21.75 -36.38
CA ALA A 255 26.42 -21.56 -34.93
C ALA A 255 26.71 -20.08 -34.59
N TYR A 256 27.59 -19.47 -35.38
CA TYR A 256 27.91 -18.06 -35.36
C TYR A 256 26.67 -17.15 -35.53
N LYS A 257 25.89 -17.30 -36.62
CA LYS A 257 24.66 -16.50 -36.83
C LYS A 257 23.57 -16.80 -35.78
N LEU A 258 23.56 -18.00 -35.22
CA LEU A 258 22.62 -18.37 -34.18
C LEU A 258 22.97 -17.69 -32.85
N ALA A 259 24.26 -17.60 -32.51
CA ALA A 259 24.77 -16.88 -31.34
C ALA A 259 24.48 -15.35 -31.38
N GLU A 260 24.39 -14.74 -32.57
CA GLU A 260 23.93 -13.35 -32.74
C GLU A 260 22.45 -13.17 -32.39
N GLN A 261 21.61 -14.18 -32.63
CA GLN A 261 20.16 -14.07 -32.44
C GLN A 261 19.76 -14.20 -30.97
N VAL A 262 20.68 -14.63 -30.09
CA VAL A 262 20.41 -14.93 -28.68
C VAL A 262 19.81 -13.76 -27.90
N PRO A 263 20.31 -12.49 -27.98
CA PRO A 263 19.65 -11.37 -27.32
C PRO A 263 18.16 -11.25 -27.70
N GLY A 264 17.85 -11.32 -29.01
CA GLY A 264 16.49 -11.25 -29.51
C GLY A 264 15.63 -12.45 -29.13
N ARG A 265 16.22 -13.65 -29.00
CA ARG A 265 15.54 -14.85 -28.46
C ARG A 265 15.24 -14.72 -26.96
N CYS A 266 16.13 -14.08 -26.20
CA CYS A 266 15.92 -13.79 -24.78
C CYS A 266 15.12 -12.49 -24.53
N GLY A 267 14.53 -11.88 -25.57
CA GLY A 267 13.67 -10.70 -25.44
C GLY A 267 14.38 -9.35 -25.25
N THR A 268 15.70 -9.26 -25.47
CA THR A 268 16.48 -8.02 -25.35
C THR A 268 17.20 -7.62 -26.65
N ASN A 269 17.77 -6.42 -26.66
CA ASN A 269 18.41 -5.82 -27.83
C ASN A 269 19.85 -6.30 -28.01
N ALA A 270 20.28 -6.43 -29.27
CA ALA A 270 21.66 -6.78 -29.65
C ALA A 270 22.74 -5.79 -29.16
N SER A 271 22.34 -4.62 -28.63
CA SER A 271 23.20 -3.56 -28.09
C SER A 271 23.13 -3.43 -26.55
N ASP A 272 22.32 -4.23 -25.86
CA ASP A 272 22.19 -4.21 -24.39
C ASP A 272 23.51 -4.63 -23.74
N GLN A 273 24.24 -3.67 -23.16
CA GLN A 273 25.53 -3.92 -22.52
C GLN A 273 25.43 -4.80 -21.27
N ARG A 274 24.28 -4.76 -20.57
CA ARG A 274 24.05 -5.55 -19.35
C ARG A 274 23.77 -7.01 -19.71
N PHE A 275 22.96 -7.26 -20.75
CA PHE A 275 22.83 -8.60 -21.33
C PHE A 275 24.15 -9.11 -21.90
N LEU A 276 24.85 -8.32 -22.72
CA LEU A 276 26.11 -8.74 -23.35
C LEU A 276 27.21 -9.07 -22.32
N THR A 277 27.27 -8.35 -21.20
CA THR A 277 28.20 -8.64 -20.10
C THR A 277 27.84 -9.96 -19.40
N ASN A 278 26.55 -10.21 -19.13
CA ASN A 278 26.09 -11.47 -18.54
C ASN A 278 26.26 -12.66 -19.51
N TYR A 279 25.94 -12.48 -20.79
CA TYR A 279 26.17 -13.46 -21.86
C TYR A 279 27.65 -13.83 -21.96
N ARG A 280 28.56 -12.84 -21.91
CA ARG A 280 30.01 -13.09 -21.90
C ARG A 280 30.44 -13.87 -20.66
N ARG A 281 29.99 -13.47 -19.47
CA ARG A 281 30.30 -14.15 -18.20
C ARG A 281 29.79 -15.60 -18.19
N ALA A 282 28.56 -15.82 -18.62
CA ALA A 282 27.96 -17.15 -18.70
C ALA A 282 28.69 -18.02 -19.73
N PHE A 283 29.07 -17.46 -20.89
CA PHE A 283 29.88 -18.17 -21.87
C PHE A 283 31.25 -18.56 -21.31
N ASP A 284 32.02 -17.63 -20.74
CA ASP A 284 33.38 -17.93 -20.26
C ASP A 284 33.38 -18.97 -19.11
N GLU A 285 32.33 -19.02 -18.29
CA GLU A 285 32.11 -20.06 -17.27
C GLU A 285 31.85 -21.45 -17.88
N VAL A 286 30.93 -21.57 -18.85
CA VAL A 286 30.57 -22.88 -19.44
C VAL A 286 31.51 -23.34 -20.56
N ARG A 287 32.35 -22.44 -21.07
CA ARG A 287 33.26 -22.65 -22.21
C ARG A 287 34.00 -24.01 -22.24
N PRO A 288 34.60 -24.53 -21.15
CA PRO A 288 35.30 -25.82 -21.18
C PRO A 288 34.36 -27.04 -21.32
N ARG A 289 33.04 -26.86 -21.26
CA ARG A 289 32.02 -27.91 -21.46
C ARG A 289 31.20 -27.72 -22.75
N LEU A 290 31.36 -26.61 -23.46
CA LEU A 290 30.52 -26.24 -24.62
C LEU A 290 30.96 -26.97 -25.90
N THR A 291 30.01 -27.41 -26.73
CA THR A 291 30.25 -28.19 -27.96
C THR A 291 29.24 -27.83 -29.08
N ALA A 292 29.53 -28.27 -30.32
CA ALA A 292 28.58 -28.28 -31.44
C ALA A 292 27.18 -28.77 -31.10
N SER A 293 27.06 -29.79 -30.23
CA SER A 293 25.77 -30.37 -29.89
C SER A 293 25.05 -29.60 -28.79
N ASN A 294 25.75 -29.16 -27.74
CA ASN A 294 25.13 -28.65 -26.51
C ASN A 294 24.88 -27.12 -26.48
N VAL A 295 25.29 -26.40 -27.53
CA VAL A 295 25.22 -24.93 -27.55
C VAL A 295 23.78 -24.37 -27.45
N ASP A 296 22.78 -25.03 -28.03
CA ASP A 296 21.38 -24.60 -27.91
C ASP A 296 20.81 -24.74 -26.49
N ALA A 297 21.31 -25.72 -25.70
CA ALA A 297 20.94 -25.86 -24.29
C ALA A 297 21.48 -24.68 -23.46
N PHE A 298 22.72 -24.26 -23.73
CA PHE A 298 23.33 -23.07 -23.14
C PHE A 298 22.53 -21.80 -23.45
N TYR A 299 22.07 -21.61 -24.69
CA TYR A 299 21.25 -20.45 -25.04
C TYR A 299 19.89 -20.44 -24.35
N LEU A 300 19.23 -21.60 -24.19
CA LEU A 300 17.98 -21.68 -23.41
C LEU A 300 18.22 -21.35 -21.94
N GLY A 301 19.24 -21.94 -21.31
CA GLY A 301 19.58 -21.64 -19.91
C GLY A 301 19.93 -20.17 -19.69
N LEU A 302 20.62 -19.53 -20.64
CA LEU A 302 20.91 -18.10 -20.61
C LEU A 302 19.63 -17.25 -20.72
N CYS A 303 18.68 -17.60 -21.59
CA CYS A 303 17.41 -16.88 -21.69
C CYS A 303 16.53 -17.07 -20.44
N GLU A 304 16.43 -18.30 -19.92
CA GLU A 304 15.66 -18.61 -18.69
C GLU A 304 16.24 -17.86 -17.49
N ALA A 305 17.56 -17.90 -17.31
CA ALA A 305 18.22 -17.20 -16.22
C ALA A 305 18.20 -15.67 -16.39
N TRP A 306 18.20 -15.14 -17.62
CA TRP A 306 17.95 -13.71 -17.88
C TRP A 306 16.51 -13.30 -17.56
N GLN A 307 15.52 -14.12 -17.93
CA GLN A 307 14.12 -13.88 -17.55
C GLN A 307 13.94 -13.84 -16.04
N SER A 308 14.57 -14.76 -15.28
CA SER A 308 14.50 -14.73 -13.81
C SER A 308 15.05 -13.43 -13.17
N VAL A 309 16.04 -12.78 -13.81
CA VAL A 309 16.57 -11.48 -13.34
C VAL A 309 15.55 -10.36 -13.59
N LEU A 310 14.91 -10.36 -14.76
CA LEU A 310 13.85 -9.40 -15.10
C LEU A 310 12.60 -9.57 -14.23
N GLU A 311 12.21 -10.81 -13.91
CA GLU A 311 11.09 -11.13 -13.01
C GLU A 311 11.37 -10.68 -11.56
N GLN A 312 12.59 -10.87 -11.06
CA GLN A 312 13.01 -10.38 -9.75
C GLN A 312 13.02 -8.85 -9.68
N GLU A 313 13.50 -8.17 -10.73
CA GLU A 313 13.49 -6.71 -10.81
C GLU A 313 12.07 -6.13 -10.92
N ALA A 314 11.16 -6.80 -11.62
CA ALA A 314 9.75 -6.42 -11.65
C ALA A 314 9.07 -6.58 -10.28
N ALA A 315 9.30 -7.71 -9.59
CA ALA A 315 8.72 -7.97 -8.26
C ALA A 315 9.23 -7.00 -7.18
N GLU A 316 10.49 -6.57 -7.24
CA GLU A 316 11.03 -5.56 -6.31
C GLU A 316 10.59 -4.14 -6.66
N ALA A 317 10.43 -3.81 -7.94
CA ALA A 317 9.83 -2.54 -8.35
C ALA A 317 8.36 -2.45 -7.87
N GLU A 318 7.61 -3.55 -7.92
CA GLU A 318 6.25 -3.65 -7.38
C GLU A 318 6.25 -3.47 -5.85
N GLN A 319 7.13 -4.16 -5.11
CA GLN A 319 7.23 -4.00 -3.65
C GLN A 319 7.59 -2.57 -3.20
N LEU A 320 8.62 -1.94 -3.81
CA LEU A 320 8.97 -0.55 -3.50
C LEU A 320 7.85 0.44 -3.86
N GLN A 321 7.07 0.13 -4.90
CA GLN A 321 5.91 0.92 -5.27
C GLN A 321 4.75 0.73 -4.27
N GLU A 322 4.49 -0.48 -3.78
CA GLU A 322 3.50 -0.73 -2.71
C GLU A 322 3.88 -0.02 -1.41
N GLU A 323 5.15 -0.10 -0.98
CA GLU A 323 5.64 0.61 0.22
C GLU A 323 5.49 2.13 0.08
N TYR A 324 5.91 2.71 -1.05
CA TYR A 324 5.73 4.14 -1.34
C TYR A 324 4.25 4.56 -1.33
N TRP A 325 3.35 3.78 -1.92
CA TRP A 325 1.91 4.07 -1.87
C TRP A 325 1.34 3.96 -0.45
N ALA A 326 1.81 3.02 0.36
CA ALA A 326 1.37 2.84 1.75
C ALA A 326 1.82 4.00 2.65
N GLU A 327 3.09 4.41 2.59
CA GLU A 327 3.59 5.58 3.32
C GLU A 327 2.84 6.86 2.94
N ARG A 328 2.64 7.07 1.63
CA ARG A 328 1.90 8.23 1.12
C ARG A 328 0.44 8.25 1.57
N GLN A 329 -0.27 7.11 1.55
CA GLN A 329 -1.63 7.02 2.07
C GLN A 329 -1.69 7.32 3.57
N ALA A 330 -0.71 6.86 4.36
CA ALA A 330 -0.62 7.18 5.78
C ALA A 330 -0.39 8.69 6.02
N ALA A 331 0.46 9.34 5.22
CA ALA A 331 0.70 10.78 5.28
C ALA A 331 -0.54 11.61 4.88
N GLU A 332 -1.22 11.23 3.80
CA GLU A 332 -2.46 11.87 3.35
C GLU A 332 -3.57 11.70 4.40
N TYR A 333 -3.75 10.49 4.98
CA TYR A 333 -4.71 10.23 6.06
C TYR A 333 -4.43 11.05 7.33
N ALA A 334 -3.18 11.09 7.80
CA ALA A 334 -2.79 11.88 8.97
C ALA A 334 -3.06 13.39 8.75
N ARG A 335 -2.86 13.87 7.52
CA ARG A 335 -3.14 15.25 7.12
C ARG A 335 -4.65 15.55 7.10
N GLU A 336 -5.48 14.66 6.56
CA GLU A 336 -6.93 14.79 6.64
C GLU A 336 -7.45 14.77 8.08
N GLN A 337 -6.90 13.89 8.92
CA GLN A 337 -7.27 13.80 10.34
C GLN A 337 -6.95 15.11 11.10
N ALA A 338 -5.76 15.70 10.89
CA ALA A 338 -5.40 16.99 11.47
C ALA A 338 -6.31 18.13 10.97
N LEU A 339 -6.68 18.13 9.68
CA LEU A 339 -7.61 19.11 9.11
C LEU A 339 -9.04 18.95 9.66
N ALA A 340 -9.51 17.72 9.89
CA ALA A 340 -10.80 17.45 10.51
C ALA A 340 -10.85 17.93 11.97
N GLN A 341 -9.84 17.58 12.78
CA GLN A 341 -9.70 18.06 14.16
C GLN A 341 -9.68 19.59 14.23
N ASN A 342 -8.95 20.25 13.33
CA ASN A 342 -8.91 21.71 13.25
C ASN A 342 -10.27 22.34 12.88
N ARG A 343 -11.03 21.72 11.97
CA ARG A 343 -12.42 22.15 11.68
C ARG A 343 -13.30 22.02 12.91
N ASP A 344 -13.22 20.91 13.65
CA ASP A 344 -14.04 20.71 14.84
C ASP A 344 -13.68 21.64 16.00
N LEU A 345 -12.40 21.93 16.21
CA LEU A 345 -11.94 22.93 17.18
C LEU A 345 -12.46 24.34 16.82
N MET A 346 -12.46 24.70 15.53
CA MET A 346 -13.08 25.94 15.03
C MET A 346 -14.60 25.95 15.22
N ASN A 347 -15.31 24.88 14.84
CA ASN A 347 -16.75 24.72 15.03
C ASN A 347 -17.15 24.87 16.52
N GLN A 348 -16.38 24.27 17.43
CA GLN A 348 -16.58 24.39 18.88
C GLN A 348 -16.24 25.79 19.42
N HIS A 349 -15.29 26.50 18.82
CA HIS A 349 -15.01 27.90 19.16
C HIS A 349 -16.15 28.82 18.68
N GLU A 350 -16.61 28.68 17.44
CA GLU A 350 -17.73 29.46 16.90
C GLU A 350 -19.02 29.27 17.70
N ARG A 351 -19.37 28.04 18.09
CA ARG A 351 -20.52 27.78 18.97
C ARG A 351 -20.41 28.52 20.29
N ARG A 352 -19.26 28.45 20.97
CA ARG A 352 -19.01 29.20 22.22
C ARG A 352 -19.11 30.72 22.04
N VAL A 353 -18.63 31.26 20.91
CA VAL A 353 -18.76 32.69 20.57
C VAL A 353 -20.23 33.08 20.34
N LEU A 354 -21.02 32.23 19.66
CA LEU A 354 -22.44 32.47 19.42
C LEU A 354 -23.27 32.38 20.71
N GLU A 355 -22.99 31.39 21.57
CA GLU A 355 -23.62 31.23 22.89
C GLU A 355 -23.31 32.41 23.82
N ALA A 356 -22.04 32.82 23.90
CA ALA A 356 -21.63 34.00 24.68
C ALA A 356 -22.24 35.30 24.13
N ARG A 357 -22.41 35.44 22.81
CA ARG A 357 -23.14 36.56 22.21
C ARG A 357 -24.62 36.55 22.60
N ALA A 358 -25.30 35.40 22.53
CA ALA A 358 -26.69 35.30 22.95
C ALA A 358 -26.88 35.62 24.44
N GLN A 359 -26.03 35.07 25.32
CA GLN A 359 -26.06 35.33 26.75
C GLN A 359 -25.74 36.79 27.10
N SER A 360 -24.76 37.41 26.42
CA SER A 360 -24.43 38.82 26.65
C SER A 360 -25.54 39.77 26.18
N TRP A 361 -26.24 39.48 25.07
CA TRP A 361 -27.45 40.24 24.67
C TRP A 361 -28.57 40.18 25.73
N VAL A 362 -28.86 38.99 26.27
CA VAL A 362 -29.84 38.84 27.35
C VAL A 362 -29.38 39.59 28.61
N THR A 363 -28.10 39.47 28.97
CA THR A 363 -27.54 40.14 30.16
C THR A 363 -27.57 41.67 30.01
N LEU A 364 -27.20 42.21 28.84
CA LEU A 364 -27.27 43.64 28.55
C LEU A 364 -28.71 44.19 28.60
N SER A 365 -29.70 43.41 28.15
CA SER A 365 -31.11 43.75 28.29
C SER A 365 -31.53 43.84 29.77
N VAL A 366 -31.12 42.87 30.60
CA VAL A 366 -31.38 42.88 32.05
C VAL A 366 -30.67 44.05 32.75
N ILE A 367 -29.40 44.34 32.41
CA ILE A 367 -28.67 45.51 32.92
C ILE A 367 -29.39 46.81 32.53
N GLY A 368 -29.82 46.94 31.27
CA GLY A 368 -30.54 48.12 30.78
C GLY A 368 -31.87 48.34 31.49
N GLY A 369 -32.64 47.27 31.72
CA GLY A 369 -33.87 47.32 32.51
C GLY A 369 -33.62 47.70 33.98
N ALA A 370 -32.65 47.07 34.62
CA ALA A 370 -32.27 47.38 36.00
C ALA A 370 -31.75 48.83 36.16
N LEU A 371 -30.98 49.33 35.19
CA LEU A 371 -30.50 50.70 35.16
C LEU A 371 -31.65 51.70 34.92
N GLY A 372 -32.59 51.39 34.04
CA GLY A 372 -33.79 52.21 33.82
C GLY A 372 -34.67 52.32 35.07
N ILE A 373 -34.88 51.20 35.77
CA ILE A 373 -35.57 51.18 37.08
C ILE A 373 -34.78 52.02 38.09
N PHE A 374 -33.47 51.78 38.24
CA PHE A 374 -32.59 52.53 39.15
C PHE A 374 -32.67 54.04 38.90
N LEU A 375 -32.56 54.49 37.65
CA LEU A 375 -32.64 55.90 37.28
C LEU A 375 -34.03 56.50 37.57
N SER A 376 -35.12 55.75 37.34
CA SER A 376 -36.47 56.23 37.69
C SER A 376 -36.67 56.38 39.21
N VAL A 377 -36.15 55.43 40.00
CA VAL A 377 -36.20 55.47 41.47
C VAL A 377 -35.29 56.58 42.01
N ALA A 378 -34.09 56.75 41.44
CA ALA A 378 -33.17 57.83 41.79
C ALA A 378 -33.76 59.22 41.47
N LEU A 379 -34.49 59.37 40.36
CA LEU A 379 -35.22 60.60 40.02
C LEU A 379 -36.31 60.91 41.05
N VAL A 380 -37.13 59.93 41.42
CA VAL A 380 -38.16 60.08 42.47
C VAL A 380 -37.53 60.42 43.82
N LEU A 381 -36.44 59.75 44.20
CA LEU A 381 -35.69 60.06 45.43
C LEU A 381 -35.07 61.47 45.38
N ALA A 382 -34.57 61.93 44.23
CA ALA A 382 -34.04 63.28 44.05
C ALA A 382 -35.13 64.35 44.22
N PHE A 383 -36.32 64.16 43.63
CA PHE A 383 -37.47 65.05 43.88
C PHE A 383 -37.88 65.04 45.36
N LEU A 384 -37.95 63.86 46.00
CA LEU A 384 -38.24 63.74 47.44
C LEU A 384 -37.14 64.35 48.33
N ALA A 385 -35.92 64.50 47.84
CA ALA A 385 -34.81 65.17 48.54
C ALA A 385 -34.84 66.70 48.31
N LEU A 386 -35.22 67.16 47.12
CA LEU A 386 -35.45 68.57 46.79
C LEU A 386 -36.68 69.14 47.51
N GLU A 387 -37.75 68.36 47.69
CA GLU A 387 -38.85 68.73 48.60
C GLU A 387 -38.38 68.86 50.05
N GLY A 388 -37.48 67.97 50.50
CA GLY A 388 -36.86 68.06 51.82
C GLY A 388 -36.03 69.35 51.97
N HIS A 389 -35.16 69.63 51.01
CA HIS A 389 -34.31 70.82 51.00
C HIS A 389 -35.10 72.13 50.85
N SER A 390 -36.10 72.19 49.98
CA SER A 390 -36.92 73.40 49.82
C SER A 390 -37.74 73.70 51.08
N ARG A 391 -38.23 72.68 51.80
CA ARG A 391 -38.83 72.87 53.13
C ARG A 391 -37.79 73.35 54.16
N ALA A 392 -36.60 72.74 54.19
CA ALA A 392 -35.52 73.13 55.11
C ALA A 392 -35.04 74.57 54.88
N VAL A 393 -34.81 74.97 53.62
CA VAL A 393 -34.44 76.33 53.20
C VAL A 393 -35.56 77.32 53.53
N ARG A 394 -36.83 76.96 53.34
CA ARG A 394 -37.96 77.81 53.72
C ARG A 394 -38.02 78.04 55.23
N THR A 395 -37.84 76.99 56.05
CA THR A 395 -37.75 77.14 57.51
C THR A 395 -36.52 77.93 57.95
N ALA A 396 -35.39 77.84 57.23
CA ALA A 396 -34.19 78.64 57.50
C ALA A 396 -34.40 80.13 57.13
N MET A 397 -35.08 80.43 56.02
CA MET A 397 -35.50 81.79 55.68
C MET A 397 -36.48 82.36 56.73
N GLU A 398 -37.50 81.60 57.12
CA GLU A 398 -38.45 82.01 58.17
C GLU A 398 -37.77 82.26 59.53
N ALA A 399 -36.68 81.53 59.84
CA ALA A 399 -35.84 81.79 61.01
C ALA A 399 -35.00 83.08 60.86
N MET A 400 -34.37 83.30 59.70
CA MET A 400 -33.58 84.51 59.45
C MET A 400 -34.44 85.79 59.39
N VAL A 401 -35.67 85.71 58.88
CA VAL A 401 -36.63 86.83 58.91
C VAL A 401 -36.96 87.20 60.36
N LYS A 402 -37.29 86.23 61.22
CA LYS A 402 -37.55 86.50 62.65
C LYS A 402 -36.35 87.11 63.37
N LEU A 403 -35.14 86.66 63.06
CA LEU A 403 -33.90 87.22 63.61
C LEU A 403 -33.65 88.67 63.14
N THR A 404 -34.00 89.01 61.89
CA THR A 404 -33.88 90.39 61.38
C THR A 404 -34.99 91.32 61.85
N GLU A 405 -36.20 90.81 62.11
CA GLU A 405 -37.26 91.55 62.82
C GLU A 405 -36.85 91.86 64.27
N GLN A 406 -36.30 90.88 64.99
CA GLN A 406 -35.75 91.08 66.33
C GLN A 406 -34.59 92.09 66.34
N GLY A 407 -33.68 92.02 65.36
CA GLY A 407 -32.59 93.00 65.20
C GLY A 407 -33.07 94.41 64.84
N ARG A 408 -34.22 94.56 64.17
CA ARG A 408 -34.85 95.88 63.95
C ARG A 408 -35.52 96.42 65.21
N ALA A 409 -36.14 95.56 66.02
CA ALA A 409 -36.78 95.97 67.26
C ALA A 409 -35.77 96.57 68.27
N THR A 410 -34.55 96.02 68.35
CA THR A 410 -33.49 96.55 69.23
C THR A 410 -32.82 97.82 68.69
N ALA A 411 -32.78 98.04 67.37
CA ALA A 411 -32.21 99.24 66.77
C ALA A 411 -33.05 100.52 67.02
N ALA A 412 -34.32 100.39 67.40
CA ALA A 412 -35.23 101.50 67.63
C ALA A 412 -35.14 102.12 69.05
N THR A 413 -34.21 101.67 69.90
CA THR A 413 -34.19 101.98 71.35
C THR A 413 -32.95 102.77 71.81
N THR A 414 -32.32 103.54 70.92
CA THR A 414 -31.09 104.29 71.22
C THR A 414 -31.37 105.81 71.26
N PRO A 415 -31.41 106.46 72.45
CA PRO A 415 -31.68 107.90 72.58
C PRO A 415 -30.44 108.77 72.33
N SER A 416 -30.67 110.04 71.98
CA SER A 416 -29.59 111.04 71.79
C SER A 416 -28.99 111.51 73.13
N PRO A 417 -27.66 111.65 73.25
CA PRO A 417 -27.03 112.51 74.25
C PRO A 417 -27.24 114.02 73.90
N PRO A 418 -26.97 114.94 74.85
CA PRO A 418 -27.10 116.39 74.66
C PRO A 418 -25.92 117.04 73.90
#